data_AF-A0A1G3T6F1-F1
#
_entry.id   AF-A0A1G3T6F1-F1
#
_cell.length_a   1.000
_cell.length_b   1.000
_cell.length_c   1.000
_cell.angle_alpha   90.00
_cell.angle_beta   90.00
_cell.angle_gamma   90.00
#
_symmetry.space_group_name_H-M   'P 1'
#
loop_
_entity.id
_entity.type
_entity.pdbx_description
1 polymer ?
#
loop_
_entity_poly.entity_id
_entity_poly.type
_entity_poly.pdbx_seq_one_letter_code
_entity_poly.pdbx_strand_id
1 'polypeptide(L)'
;MLLFILGLIVLLALLLFTPVGNRIMNPIVEKSLTSALSTPIQVQEFSLTYNRFQLLIQDDFGNTLSTQGGFSLLTLRMYAHYRIECFQKSGFNPIAQPFKTEGSLSGGIASFTIHGTGNIFGGNLLYQTELHRFHLASLHLKMEEIGYQKLLHLLGYPSKTDTLLSGEITLRGFDQRDIEGEIFLNTKTEHFTPTPIVEDSNESFTLKSLLADPNGQVRPFHIKVSLDASLEHAGVLEQFVGVPLAGGLTLKGRIEGDEKLLRLRASSDVARSDTSLTILIPDLEPSSITFDLKGGDAEQTFGLFATPSPIQGEISAYAELNASSGHINIAILNGVTIPTALKQHYQITQPLIHFDADVNADITQQGVHYQASFTSDLSRMEIDTTTTHDQMLRELLKTLR
;
A
#
# COMPACT_ATOMS: atom_id res chain seq x y z
N MET A 1 -19.79 56.96 5.76
CA MET A 1 -19.14 55.72 6.21
C MET A 1 -19.05 54.66 5.11
N LEU A 2 -20.15 54.25 4.47
CA LEU A 2 -20.15 53.27 3.37
C LEU A 2 -19.26 53.68 2.17
N LEU A 3 -19.39 54.92 1.68
CA LEU A 3 -18.55 55.47 0.59
C LEU A 3 -17.05 55.51 0.94
N PHE A 4 -16.72 55.74 2.21
CA PHE A 4 -15.34 55.73 2.69
C PHE A 4 -14.77 54.30 2.71
N ILE A 5 -15.56 53.32 3.17
CA ILE A 5 -15.19 51.90 3.13
C ILE A 5 -15.04 51.41 1.68
N LEU A 6 -15.94 51.82 0.79
CA LEU A 6 -15.87 51.46 -0.63
C LEU A 6 -14.65 52.10 -1.30
N GLY A 7 -14.37 53.37 -1.01
CA GLY A 7 -13.15 54.05 -1.46
C GLY A 7 -11.88 53.38 -0.95
N LEU A 8 -11.87 52.92 0.30
CA LEU A 8 -10.77 52.17 0.89
C LEU A 8 -10.55 50.81 0.20
N ILE A 9 -11.63 50.06 -0.07
CA ILE A 9 -11.58 48.77 -0.78
C ILE A 9 -11.04 48.96 -2.20
N VAL A 10 -11.51 49.99 -2.91
CA VAL A 10 -11.03 50.31 -4.26
C VAL A 10 -9.55 50.72 -4.22
N LEU A 11 -9.14 51.53 -3.24
CA LEU A 11 -7.73 51.92 -3.07
C LEU A 11 -6.84 50.71 -2.77
N LEU A 12 -7.27 49.79 -1.90
CA LEU A 12 -6.58 48.54 -1.60
C LEU A 12 -6.47 47.63 -2.82
N ALA A 13 -7.55 47.48 -3.59
CA ALA A 13 -7.57 46.70 -4.82
C ALA A 13 -6.64 47.30 -5.89
N LEU A 14 -6.66 48.63 -6.06
CA LEU A 14 -5.77 49.34 -6.97
C LEU A 14 -4.31 49.20 -6.53
N LEU A 15 -4.03 49.22 -5.22
CA LEU A 15 -2.68 48.99 -4.72
C LEU A 15 -2.25 47.56 -5.04
N LEU A 16 -3.01 46.55 -4.61
CA LEU A 16 -2.72 45.12 -4.79
C LEU A 16 -2.45 44.71 -6.23
N PHE A 17 -3.18 45.25 -7.20
CA PHE A 17 -3.11 44.83 -8.61
C PHE A 17 -2.19 45.68 -9.50
N THR A 18 -1.31 46.49 -8.91
CA THR A 18 -0.33 47.32 -9.64
C THR A 18 1.10 46.84 -9.42
N PRO A 19 2.05 47.21 -10.32
CA PRO A 19 3.47 46.89 -10.12
C PRO A 19 4.04 47.36 -8.77
N VAL A 20 3.55 48.50 -8.25
CA VAL A 20 3.98 49.02 -6.95
C VAL A 20 3.47 48.14 -5.82
N GLY A 21 2.19 47.75 -5.82
CA GLY A 21 1.67 46.82 -4.81
C GLY A 21 2.30 45.44 -4.90
N ASN A 22 2.58 44.93 -6.10
CA ASN A 22 3.27 43.65 -6.26
C ASN A 22 4.68 43.68 -5.63
N ARG A 23 5.41 44.80 -5.75
CA ARG A 23 6.71 44.98 -5.05
C ARG A 23 6.56 44.99 -3.52
N ILE A 24 5.49 45.58 -3.00
CA ILE A 24 5.19 45.59 -1.56
C ILE A 24 4.76 44.19 -1.08
N MET A 25 4.01 43.46 -1.90
CA MET A 25 3.53 42.11 -1.60
C MET A 25 4.62 41.05 -1.68
N ASN A 26 5.61 41.21 -2.55
CA ASN A 26 6.67 40.23 -2.77
C ASN A 26 7.32 39.70 -1.46
N PRO A 27 7.83 40.55 -0.54
CA PRO A 27 8.40 40.07 0.73
C PRO A 27 7.37 39.43 1.67
N ILE A 28 6.08 39.79 1.56
CA ILE A 28 5.01 39.19 2.36
C ILE A 28 4.69 37.79 1.85
N VAL A 29 4.62 37.63 0.52
CA VAL A 29 4.46 36.32 -0.15
C VAL A 29 5.64 35.42 0.19
N GLU A 30 6.87 35.93 0.08
CA GLU A 30 8.09 35.21 0.41
C GLU A 30 8.10 34.70 1.86
N LYS A 31 7.80 35.59 2.82
CA LYS A 31 7.69 35.22 4.24
C LYS A 31 6.58 34.20 4.49
N SER A 32 5.43 34.38 3.84
CA SER A 32 4.29 33.47 3.98
C SER A 32 4.62 32.08 3.45
N LEU A 33 5.27 32.00 2.29
CA LEU A 33 5.71 30.74 1.69
C LEU A 33 6.82 30.08 2.50
N THR A 34 7.79 30.85 2.97
CA THR A 34 8.86 30.37 3.85
C THR A 34 8.30 29.73 5.13
N SER A 35 7.29 30.38 5.73
CA SER A 35 6.61 29.84 6.91
C SER A 35 5.76 28.61 6.59
N ALA A 36 5.06 28.60 5.45
CA ALA A 36 4.16 27.51 5.09
C ALA A 36 4.90 26.24 4.66
N LEU A 37 6.03 26.40 3.96
CA LEU A 37 6.84 25.29 3.45
C LEU A 37 7.97 24.88 4.41
N SER A 38 8.08 25.56 5.57
CA SER A 38 9.12 25.29 6.57
C SER A 38 10.55 25.28 6.00
N THR A 39 10.81 26.11 5.00
CA THR A 39 12.11 26.21 4.32
C THR A 39 12.28 27.61 3.73
N PRO A 40 13.49 28.18 3.64
CA PRO A 40 13.69 29.47 2.98
C PRO A 40 13.25 29.41 1.51
N ILE A 41 12.36 30.34 1.14
CA ILE A 41 11.85 30.50 -0.22
C ILE A 41 12.31 31.85 -0.75
N GLN A 42 12.78 31.87 -2.00
CA GLN A 42 13.04 33.09 -2.75
C GLN A 42 11.95 33.25 -3.82
N VAL A 43 11.32 34.42 -3.86
CA VAL A 43 10.35 34.74 -4.90
C VAL A 43 11.05 35.44 -6.06
N GLN A 44 11.21 34.71 -7.18
CA GLN A 44 11.92 35.20 -8.36
C GLN A 44 11.01 36.05 -9.26
N GLU A 45 9.77 35.61 -9.42
CA GLU A 45 8.75 36.35 -10.16
C GLU A 45 7.46 36.37 -9.35
N PHE A 46 6.88 37.56 -9.22
CA PHE A 46 5.57 37.74 -8.63
C PHE A 46 4.79 38.82 -9.39
N SER A 47 3.64 38.43 -9.93
CA SER A 47 2.70 39.34 -10.57
C SER A 47 1.29 38.96 -10.17
N LEU A 48 0.54 39.93 -9.64
CA LEU A 48 -0.88 39.81 -9.36
C LEU A 48 -1.61 40.97 -10.05
N THR A 49 -2.64 40.64 -10.81
CA THR A 49 -3.58 41.60 -11.42
C THR A 49 -5.00 41.26 -10.98
N TYR A 50 -6.00 42.03 -11.43
CA TYR A 50 -7.40 41.83 -11.02
C TYR A 50 -8.00 40.48 -11.47
N ASN A 51 -7.36 39.77 -12.41
CA ASN A 51 -7.86 38.52 -12.97
C ASN A 51 -6.77 37.50 -13.35
N ARG A 52 -5.49 37.79 -13.10
CA ARG A 52 -4.36 36.91 -13.43
C ARG A 52 -3.30 36.94 -12.35
N PHE A 53 -2.54 35.88 -12.26
CA PHE A 53 -1.35 35.82 -11.43
C PHE A 53 -0.24 35.03 -12.13
N GLN A 54 0.99 35.30 -11.70
CA GLN A 54 2.19 34.55 -12.04
C GLN A 54 3.09 34.54 -10.80
N LEU A 55 3.62 33.37 -10.49
CA LEU A 55 4.51 33.13 -9.36
C LEU A 55 5.59 32.15 -9.79
N LEU A 56 6.84 32.52 -9.58
CA LEU A 56 8.00 31.63 -9.67
C LEU A 56 8.76 31.71 -8.35
N ILE A 57 8.90 30.57 -7.69
CA ILE A 57 9.67 30.45 -6.46
C ILE A 57 10.75 29.38 -6.59
N GLN A 58 11.82 29.59 -5.84
CA GLN A 58 12.91 28.65 -5.69
C GLN A 58 13.32 28.58 -4.21
N ASP A 59 13.60 27.39 -3.70
CA ASP A 59 14.23 27.24 -2.39
C ASP A 59 15.77 27.22 -2.47
N ASP A 60 16.43 27.25 -1.32
CA ASP A 60 17.90 27.21 -1.24
C ASP A 60 18.50 25.90 -1.80
N PHE A 61 17.66 24.89 -2.04
CA PHE A 61 18.04 23.60 -2.59
C PHE A 61 17.82 23.54 -4.11
N GLY A 62 17.42 24.62 -4.76
CA GLY A 62 17.20 24.65 -6.19
C GLY A 62 15.93 23.96 -6.66
N ASN A 63 15.04 23.57 -5.74
CA ASN A 63 13.71 23.11 -6.12
C ASN A 63 12.91 24.33 -6.59
N THR A 64 12.11 24.17 -7.63
CA THR A 64 11.33 25.27 -8.22
C THR A 64 9.85 24.94 -8.27
N LEU A 65 9.02 25.96 -8.06
CA LEU A 65 7.59 25.92 -8.32
C LEU A 65 7.24 27.14 -9.15
N SER A 66 6.67 26.91 -10.33
CA SER A 66 6.07 27.95 -11.15
C SER A 66 4.57 27.71 -11.26
N THR A 67 3.80 28.78 -11.17
CA THR A 67 2.35 28.73 -11.36
C THR A 67 1.86 30.03 -11.98
N GLN A 68 0.96 29.89 -12.94
CA GLN A 68 0.38 31.03 -13.63
C GLN A 68 -1.05 30.71 -14.05
N GLY A 69 -1.93 31.69 -13.97
CA GLY A 69 -3.34 31.43 -14.18
C GLY A 69 -4.21 32.66 -14.19
N GLY A 70 -5.50 32.41 -14.43
CA GLY A 70 -6.56 33.38 -14.34
C GLY A 70 -7.54 33.04 -13.21
N PHE A 71 -8.18 34.06 -12.65
CA PHE A 71 -9.25 33.89 -11.67
C PHE A 71 -10.34 34.96 -11.83
N SER A 72 -11.48 34.71 -11.22
CA SER A 72 -12.61 35.64 -11.15
C SER A 72 -12.98 35.91 -9.70
N LEU A 73 -12.85 37.17 -9.27
CA LEU A 73 -13.25 37.61 -7.93
C LEU A 73 -14.77 37.56 -7.72
N LEU A 74 -15.56 37.54 -8.81
CA LEU A 74 -17.02 37.46 -8.75
C LEU A 74 -17.50 36.02 -8.65
N THR A 75 -17.00 35.14 -9.52
CA THR A 75 -17.44 33.73 -9.55
C THR A 75 -16.65 32.84 -8.60
N LEU A 76 -15.56 33.35 -8.03
CA LEU A 76 -14.63 32.61 -7.16
C LEU A 76 -14.09 31.34 -7.84
N ARG A 77 -13.87 31.43 -9.16
CA ARG A 77 -13.29 30.36 -9.98
C ARG A 77 -11.87 30.73 -10.38
N MET A 78 -11.04 29.70 -10.50
CA MET A 78 -9.65 29.81 -10.93
C MET A 78 -9.35 28.76 -11.99
N TYR A 79 -8.42 29.10 -12.87
CA TYR A 79 -7.74 28.18 -13.77
C TYR A 79 -6.25 28.51 -13.77
N ALA A 80 -5.40 27.55 -13.47
CA ALA A 80 -3.97 27.76 -13.39
C ALA A 80 -3.20 26.56 -13.90
N HIS A 81 -2.04 26.82 -14.50
CA HIS A 81 -1.03 25.82 -14.76
C HIS A 81 0.04 25.88 -13.68
N TYR A 82 0.60 24.74 -13.32
CA TYR A 82 1.75 24.68 -12.43
C TYR A 82 2.80 23.73 -12.99
N ARG A 83 4.04 23.98 -12.57
CA ARG A 83 5.17 23.07 -12.73
C ARG A 83 5.99 23.09 -11.46
N ILE A 84 6.34 21.91 -10.97
CA ILE A 84 7.18 21.69 -9.80
C ILE A 84 8.34 20.82 -10.24
N GLU A 85 9.56 21.25 -9.96
CA GLU A 85 10.77 20.47 -10.20
C GLU A 85 11.60 20.40 -8.92
N CYS A 86 11.77 19.19 -8.39
CA CYS A 86 12.60 18.92 -7.23
C CYS A 86 13.76 18.01 -7.62
N PHE A 87 14.99 18.43 -7.30
CA PHE A 87 16.20 17.75 -7.77
C PHE A 87 16.96 17.01 -6.67
N GLN A 88 16.70 17.34 -5.40
CA GLN A 88 17.42 16.76 -4.28
C GLN A 88 16.54 16.56 -3.04
N LYS A 89 17.06 15.77 -2.11
CA LYS A 89 16.49 15.51 -0.79
C LYS A 89 16.71 16.74 0.09
N SER A 90 15.76 17.68 0.11
CA SER A 90 15.59 18.77 1.10
C SER A 90 14.64 19.84 0.56
N GLY A 91 14.43 20.90 1.33
CA GLY A 91 13.64 22.05 0.93
C GLY A 91 12.15 21.77 0.99
N PHE A 92 11.38 22.25 0.01
CA PHE A 92 9.95 21.96 -0.04
C PHE A 92 9.62 20.61 -0.69
N ASN A 93 10.62 19.80 -1.06
CA ASN A 93 10.43 18.48 -1.66
C ASN A 93 9.79 17.50 -0.65
N PRO A 94 8.51 17.12 -0.82
CA PRO A 94 7.79 16.32 0.17
C PRO A 94 8.20 14.84 0.19
N ILE A 95 8.78 14.33 -0.89
CA ILE A 95 9.14 12.91 -1.03
C ILE A 95 10.64 12.65 -0.88
N ALA A 96 11.43 13.69 -0.58
CA ALA A 96 12.88 13.56 -0.37
C ALA A 96 13.63 12.83 -1.51
N GLN A 97 13.07 12.85 -2.73
CA GLN A 97 13.56 12.17 -3.92
C GLN A 97 13.36 13.09 -5.14
N PRO A 98 14.19 12.99 -6.19
CA PRO A 98 13.96 13.77 -7.40
C PRO A 98 12.60 13.44 -8.01
N PHE A 99 11.81 14.47 -8.30
CA PHE A 99 10.59 14.34 -9.08
C PHE A 99 10.29 15.63 -9.82
N LYS A 100 9.54 15.50 -10.90
CA LYS A 100 8.99 16.62 -11.63
C LYS A 100 7.51 16.37 -11.81
N THR A 101 6.70 17.41 -11.67
CA THR A 101 5.29 17.32 -11.99
C THR A 101 4.78 18.63 -12.57
N GLU A 102 3.88 18.54 -13.52
CA GLU A 102 3.22 19.68 -14.11
C GLU A 102 1.77 19.36 -14.44
N GLY A 103 0.94 20.39 -14.49
CA GLY A 103 -0.48 20.17 -14.68
C GLY A 103 -1.30 21.44 -14.70
N SER A 104 -2.60 21.24 -14.51
CA SER A 104 -3.59 22.31 -14.40
C SER A 104 -4.47 22.11 -13.17
N LEU A 105 -4.96 23.23 -12.66
CA LEU A 105 -5.86 23.37 -11.53
C LEU A 105 -7.05 24.16 -12.05
N SER A 106 -8.29 23.70 -11.84
CA SER A 106 -9.47 24.40 -12.34
C SER A 106 -10.66 24.23 -11.42
N GLY A 107 -11.50 25.27 -11.33
CA GLY A 107 -12.77 25.19 -10.58
C GLY A 107 -12.86 26.24 -9.48
N GLY A 108 -13.69 25.98 -8.49
CA GLY A 108 -13.95 26.87 -7.35
C GLY A 108 -14.19 26.07 -6.07
N ILE A 109 -14.67 26.74 -5.02
CA ILE A 109 -14.80 26.09 -3.69
C ILE A 109 -15.74 24.87 -3.68
N ALA A 110 -16.71 24.81 -4.59
CA ALA A 110 -17.66 23.69 -4.66
C ALA A 110 -17.03 22.43 -5.29
N SER A 111 -16.26 22.59 -6.36
CA SER A 111 -15.52 21.53 -7.05
C SER A 111 -14.27 22.14 -7.67
N PHE A 112 -13.12 21.56 -7.32
CA PHE A 112 -11.80 21.99 -7.74
C PHE A 112 -11.02 20.78 -8.23
N THR A 113 -10.71 20.77 -9.52
CA THR A 113 -10.05 19.66 -10.20
C THR A 113 -8.56 19.94 -10.36
N ILE A 114 -7.73 18.94 -10.13
CA ILE A 114 -6.30 18.99 -10.39
C ILE A 114 -5.99 17.85 -11.35
N HIS A 115 -5.37 18.16 -12.48
CA HIS A 115 -4.89 17.16 -13.43
C HIS A 115 -3.41 17.41 -13.69
N GLY A 116 -2.60 16.37 -13.71
CA GLY A 116 -1.18 16.52 -13.96
C GLY A 116 -0.49 15.26 -14.42
N THR A 117 0.73 15.45 -14.86
CA THR A 117 1.68 14.40 -15.21
C THR A 117 2.97 14.64 -14.45
N GLY A 118 3.61 13.58 -13.99
CA GLY A 118 4.88 13.67 -13.31
C GLY A 118 5.84 12.54 -13.67
N ASN A 119 7.12 12.82 -13.50
CA ASN A 119 8.17 11.82 -13.43
C ASN A 119 8.53 11.62 -11.96
N ILE A 120 8.26 10.44 -11.42
CA ILE A 120 8.53 10.08 -10.03
C ILE A 120 9.15 8.70 -9.98
N PHE A 121 10.20 8.55 -9.18
CA PHE A 121 10.96 7.31 -9.05
C PHE A 121 11.51 6.72 -10.36
N GLY A 122 11.59 7.53 -11.42
CA GLY A 122 12.05 7.12 -12.75
C GLY A 122 10.93 6.71 -13.70
N GLY A 123 9.70 6.55 -13.22
CA GLY A 123 8.54 6.24 -14.04
C GLY A 123 7.60 7.43 -14.25
N ASN A 124 6.55 7.22 -15.03
CA ASN A 124 5.54 8.23 -15.33
C ASN A 124 4.31 8.06 -14.44
N LEU A 125 3.77 9.18 -13.99
CA LEU A 125 2.53 9.26 -13.23
C LEU A 125 1.58 10.23 -13.91
N LEU A 126 0.39 9.78 -14.27
CA LEU A 126 -0.74 10.66 -14.55
C LEU A 126 -1.64 10.66 -13.32
N TYR A 127 -2.11 11.83 -12.93
CA TYR A 127 -3.06 11.95 -11.83
C TYR A 127 -4.16 12.94 -12.13
N GLN A 128 -5.32 12.63 -11.58
CA GLN A 128 -6.48 13.49 -11.54
C GLN A 128 -7.09 13.42 -10.15
N THR A 129 -7.28 14.57 -9.51
CA THR A 129 -7.94 14.68 -8.22
C THR A 129 -9.07 15.68 -8.29
N GLU A 130 -10.15 15.39 -7.58
CA GLU A 130 -11.22 16.34 -7.36
C GLU A 130 -11.31 16.67 -5.87
N LEU A 131 -11.46 17.96 -5.58
CA LEU A 131 -11.65 18.45 -4.23
C LEU A 131 -13.03 19.11 -4.11
N HIS A 132 -13.80 18.74 -3.09
CA HIS A 132 -15.00 19.45 -2.67
C HIS A 132 -14.68 20.25 -1.41
N ARG A 133 -14.83 21.57 -1.46
CA ARG A 133 -14.45 22.47 -0.35
C ARG A 133 -13.02 22.21 0.13
N PHE A 134 -12.11 21.99 -0.80
CA PHE A 134 -10.69 21.66 -0.55
C PHE A 134 -10.42 20.36 0.23
N HIS A 135 -11.41 19.47 0.35
CA HIS A 135 -11.22 18.10 0.83
C HIS A 135 -11.21 17.15 -0.36
N LEU A 136 -10.36 16.12 -0.33
CA LEU A 136 -10.30 15.12 -1.39
C LEU A 136 -11.67 14.44 -1.56
N ALA A 137 -12.18 14.41 -2.78
CA ALA A 137 -13.42 13.75 -3.15
C ALA A 137 -13.16 12.52 -4.03
N SER A 138 -12.25 12.64 -5.00
CA SER A 138 -11.82 11.53 -5.86
C SER A 138 -10.34 11.62 -6.21
N LEU A 139 -9.76 10.45 -6.49
CA LEU A 139 -8.37 10.24 -6.87
C LEU A 139 -8.33 9.21 -8.01
N HIS A 140 -7.76 9.61 -9.13
CA HIS A 140 -7.41 8.72 -10.22
C HIS A 140 -5.92 8.85 -10.49
N LEU A 141 -5.18 7.73 -10.43
CA LEU A 141 -3.76 7.64 -10.71
C LEU A 141 -3.54 6.59 -11.79
N LYS A 142 -2.69 6.90 -12.76
CA LYS A 142 -2.15 5.93 -13.70
C LYS A 142 -0.63 5.96 -13.61
N MET A 143 -0.04 4.82 -13.31
CA MET A 143 1.38 4.62 -13.04
C MET A 143 1.97 3.77 -14.15
N GLU A 144 3.13 4.17 -14.66
CA GLU A 144 3.90 3.44 -15.65
C GLU A 144 5.36 3.39 -15.19
N GLU A 145 5.84 2.18 -14.95
CA GLU A 145 7.23 1.87 -14.59
C GLU A 145 7.76 2.63 -13.36
N ILE A 146 6.93 2.80 -12.34
CA ILE A 146 7.34 3.40 -11.06
C ILE A 146 8.31 2.46 -10.34
N GLY A 147 9.53 2.94 -10.05
CA GLY A 147 10.56 2.11 -9.41
C GLY A 147 10.20 1.74 -7.96
N TYR A 148 9.93 0.45 -7.71
CA TYR A 148 9.59 -0.11 -6.40
C TYR A 148 10.69 0.12 -5.36
N GLN A 149 11.96 0.01 -5.77
CA GLN A 149 13.09 0.21 -4.86
C GLN A 149 13.07 1.58 -4.18
N LYS A 150 12.83 2.65 -4.96
CA LYS A 150 12.79 4.02 -4.45
C LYS A 150 11.55 4.27 -3.61
N LEU A 151 10.43 3.60 -3.95
CA LEU A 151 9.23 3.62 -3.14
C LEU A 151 9.48 3.00 -1.76
N LEU A 152 10.11 1.82 -1.68
CA LEU A 152 10.47 1.22 -0.38
C LEU A 152 11.44 2.10 0.42
N HIS A 153 12.44 2.70 -0.24
CA HIS A 153 13.36 3.61 0.45
C HIS A 153 12.65 4.85 1.02
N LEU A 154 11.60 5.36 0.35
CA LEU A 154 10.75 6.42 0.89
C LEU A 154 9.98 5.96 2.14
N LEU A 155 9.51 4.72 2.14
CA LEU A 155 8.82 4.10 3.27
C LEU A 155 9.77 3.64 4.39
N GLY A 156 11.08 3.83 4.23
CA GLY A 156 12.09 3.41 5.20
C GLY A 156 12.48 1.93 5.13
N TYR A 157 11.98 1.18 4.15
CA TYR A 157 12.32 -0.22 3.95
C TYR A 157 13.50 -0.40 2.98
N PRO A 158 14.40 -1.36 3.22
CA PRO A 158 15.45 -1.71 2.28
C PRO A 158 14.85 -2.37 1.06
N SER A 159 15.48 -2.13 -0.09
CA SER A 159 15.17 -2.83 -1.32
C SER A 159 16.38 -2.78 -2.23
N LYS A 160 16.64 -3.89 -2.93
CA LYS A 160 17.68 -4.04 -3.96
C LYS A 160 17.12 -4.61 -5.26
N THR A 161 15.81 -4.76 -5.35
CA THR A 161 15.11 -5.32 -6.50
C THR A 161 14.92 -4.23 -7.56
N ASP A 162 15.09 -4.55 -8.84
CA ASP A 162 14.85 -3.62 -9.96
C ASP A 162 13.38 -3.57 -10.39
N THR A 163 12.47 -3.95 -9.49
CA THR A 163 11.04 -4.09 -9.81
C THR A 163 10.41 -2.75 -10.19
N LEU A 164 9.62 -2.77 -11.25
CA LEU A 164 8.85 -1.66 -11.79
C LEU A 164 7.36 -1.92 -11.56
N LEU A 165 6.65 -0.92 -11.05
CA LEU A 165 5.22 -0.95 -10.78
C LEU A 165 4.48 -0.19 -11.88
N SER A 166 3.46 -0.81 -12.47
CA SER A 166 2.53 -0.13 -13.38
C SER A 166 1.11 -0.45 -12.97
N GLY A 167 0.17 0.46 -13.22
CA GLY A 167 -1.19 0.24 -12.76
C GLY A 167 -2.08 1.46 -12.80
N GLU A 168 -3.30 1.26 -12.32
CA GLU A 168 -4.32 2.29 -12.23
C GLU A 168 -5.02 2.21 -10.87
N ILE A 169 -5.20 3.35 -10.21
CA ILE A 169 -5.92 3.48 -8.95
C ILE A 169 -7.04 4.47 -9.17
N THR A 170 -8.28 4.04 -9.02
CA THR A 170 -9.45 4.92 -9.10
C THR A 170 -10.27 4.79 -7.83
N LEU A 171 -10.28 5.84 -7.01
CA LEU A 171 -10.96 5.91 -5.72
C LEU A 171 -11.85 7.16 -5.66
N ARG A 172 -13.05 7.03 -5.09
CA ARG A 172 -14.02 8.13 -4.95
C ARG A 172 -14.74 8.08 -3.60
N GLY A 173 -15.38 9.19 -3.24
CA GLY A 173 -16.24 9.31 -2.05
C GLY A 173 -15.49 9.53 -0.74
N PHE A 174 -14.23 9.98 -0.80
CA PHE A 174 -13.42 10.33 0.37
C PHE A 174 -14.09 11.40 1.25
N ASP A 175 -14.68 12.41 0.65
CA ASP A 175 -15.35 13.54 1.31
C ASP A 175 -16.69 13.14 1.95
N GLN A 176 -17.25 12.01 1.52
CA GLN A 176 -18.50 11.45 2.01
C GLN A 176 -18.28 10.30 3.01
N ARG A 177 -17.02 9.85 3.18
CA ARG A 177 -16.67 8.62 3.91
C ARG A 177 -17.38 7.39 3.36
N ASP A 178 -17.62 7.38 2.06
CA ASP A 178 -18.21 6.28 1.31
C ASP A 178 -17.26 5.92 0.17
N ILE A 179 -16.20 5.18 0.53
CA ILE A 179 -15.04 5.00 -0.33
C ILE A 179 -15.27 3.80 -1.25
N GLU A 180 -15.42 4.08 -2.53
CA GLU A 180 -15.50 3.05 -3.56
C GLU A 180 -14.31 3.15 -4.52
N GLY A 181 -13.88 2.01 -5.04
CA GLY A 181 -12.89 2.05 -6.10
C GLY A 181 -12.26 0.72 -6.50
N GLU A 182 -11.33 0.85 -7.45
CA GLU A 182 -10.63 -0.26 -8.07
C GLU A 182 -9.14 0.08 -8.17
N ILE A 183 -8.32 -0.93 -7.92
CA ILE A 183 -6.86 -0.86 -7.98
C ILE A 183 -6.40 -1.98 -8.90
N PHE A 184 -5.68 -1.63 -9.96
CA PHE A 184 -5.02 -2.56 -10.85
C PHE A 184 -3.52 -2.35 -10.72
N LEU A 185 -2.76 -3.40 -10.40
CA LEU A 185 -1.31 -3.31 -10.19
C LEU A 185 -0.58 -4.47 -10.87
N ASN A 186 0.42 -4.15 -11.68
CA ASN A 186 1.29 -5.14 -12.30
C ASN A 186 2.74 -4.81 -11.95
N THR A 187 3.53 -5.84 -11.68
CA THR A 187 4.97 -5.68 -11.48
C THR A 187 5.73 -6.31 -12.63
N LYS A 188 6.84 -5.67 -13.01
CA LYS A 188 7.87 -6.26 -13.88
C LYS A 188 9.19 -6.30 -13.11
N THR A 189 9.85 -7.44 -13.07
CA THR A 189 11.09 -7.66 -12.31
C THR A 189 12.10 -8.36 -13.21
N GLU A 190 13.22 -7.69 -13.52
CA GLU A 190 14.28 -8.32 -14.31
C GLU A 190 15.24 -9.10 -13.38
N HIS A 191 15.57 -8.52 -12.23
CA HIS A 191 16.42 -9.11 -11.21
C HIS A 191 15.83 -8.90 -9.82
N PHE A 192 15.34 -9.99 -9.24
CA PHE A 192 14.97 -10.02 -7.83
C PHE A 192 16.20 -10.29 -6.96
N THR A 193 16.43 -9.45 -5.95
CA THR A 193 17.45 -9.66 -4.92
C THR A 193 16.78 -9.57 -3.56
N PRO A 194 16.67 -10.68 -2.80
CA PRO A 194 16.14 -10.66 -1.44
C PRO A 194 16.90 -9.67 -0.58
N THR A 195 16.17 -8.96 0.28
CA THR A 195 16.76 -8.02 1.24
C THR A 195 16.51 -8.48 2.67
N PRO A 196 17.42 -8.16 3.62
CA PRO A 196 17.15 -8.42 5.02
C PRO A 196 15.82 -7.80 5.43
N ILE A 197 14.97 -8.61 6.05
CA ILE A 197 13.71 -8.16 6.63
C ILE A 197 14.09 -7.29 7.82
N VAL A 198 13.61 -6.05 7.81
CA VAL A 198 13.87 -5.13 8.93
C VAL A 198 13.10 -5.65 10.14
N GLU A 199 13.78 -5.78 11.27
CA GLU A 199 13.08 -5.96 12.56
C GLU A 199 12.24 -4.71 12.81
N ASP A 200 10.92 -4.88 12.72
CA ASP A 200 10.00 -3.85 13.17
C ASP A 200 10.10 -3.75 14.70
N SER A 201 9.89 -2.54 15.21
CA SER A 201 9.75 -2.24 16.63
C SER A 201 8.67 -3.05 17.36
N ASN A 202 7.84 -3.81 16.62
CA ASN A 202 6.65 -4.49 17.08
C ASN A 202 5.66 -3.56 17.80
N GLU A 203 5.70 -2.26 17.51
CA GLU A 203 4.66 -1.32 17.96
C GLU A 203 3.35 -1.65 17.24
N SER A 204 2.51 -2.44 17.89
CA SER A 204 1.20 -2.80 17.34
C SER A 204 0.29 -1.56 17.31
N PHE A 205 -0.24 -1.22 16.15
CA PHE A 205 -1.39 -0.33 16.03
C PHE A 205 -2.66 -1.13 15.74
N THR A 206 -3.82 -0.55 16.03
CA THR A 206 -5.11 -1.14 15.64
C THR A 206 -5.70 -0.36 14.46
N LEU A 207 -6.54 -1.00 13.65
CA LEU A 207 -7.29 -0.29 12.60
C LEU A 207 -8.16 0.81 13.23
N LYS A 208 -8.68 0.57 14.43
CA LYS A 208 -9.40 1.56 15.22
C LYS A 208 -8.54 2.79 15.53
N SER A 209 -7.29 2.63 15.95
CA SER A 209 -6.40 3.78 16.24
C SER A 209 -6.06 4.59 14.99
N LEU A 210 -6.03 3.95 13.81
CA LEU A 210 -5.80 4.65 12.54
C LEU A 210 -7.01 5.47 12.06
N LEU A 211 -8.22 5.04 12.41
CA LEU A 211 -9.47 5.64 11.93
C LEU A 211 -10.15 6.55 12.97
N ALA A 212 -9.71 6.49 14.22
CA ALA A 212 -10.24 7.30 15.31
C ALA A 212 -9.81 8.78 15.20
N ASP A 213 -10.69 9.67 15.64
CA ASP A 213 -10.37 11.08 15.86
C ASP A 213 -9.50 11.27 17.12
N PRO A 214 -9.03 12.50 17.43
CA PRO A 214 -8.24 12.76 18.63
C PRO A 214 -8.91 12.40 19.96
N ASN A 215 -10.23 12.15 19.98
CA ASN A 215 -10.98 11.71 21.16
C ASN A 215 -11.17 10.17 21.18
N GLY A 216 -10.58 9.44 20.24
CA GLY A 216 -10.72 7.99 20.13
C GLY A 216 -12.01 7.52 19.44
N GLN A 217 -12.78 8.43 18.82
CA GLN A 217 -14.04 8.07 18.16
C GLN A 217 -13.84 7.83 16.66
N VAL A 218 -14.30 6.67 16.18
CA VAL A 218 -14.38 6.37 14.75
C VAL A 218 -15.68 6.93 14.21
N ARG A 219 -15.59 7.80 13.21
CA ARG A 219 -16.79 8.29 12.50
C ARG A 219 -17.27 7.23 11.52
N PRO A 220 -18.59 7.07 11.33
CA PRO A 220 -19.14 6.10 10.39
C PRO A 220 -18.55 6.27 8.99
N PHE A 221 -18.32 5.15 8.33
CA PHE A 221 -17.83 5.10 6.96
C PHE A 221 -18.33 3.85 6.26
N HIS A 222 -18.37 3.89 4.93
CA HIS A 222 -18.50 2.70 4.10
C HIS A 222 -17.24 2.57 3.23
N ILE A 223 -16.82 1.34 2.98
CA ILE A 223 -15.75 1.05 2.04
C ILE A 223 -16.16 -0.13 1.14
N LYS A 224 -15.79 -0.02 -0.13
CA LYS A 224 -15.89 -1.08 -1.13
C LYS A 224 -14.81 -0.87 -2.18
N VAL A 225 -13.64 -1.48 -1.93
CA VAL A 225 -12.47 -1.34 -2.80
C VAL A 225 -12.03 -2.73 -3.27
N SER A 226 -11.76 -2.85 -4.57
CA SER A 226 -11.23 -4.07 -5.18
C SER A 226 -9.78 -3.86 -5.64
N LEU A 227 -8.97 -4.91 -5.54
CA LEU A 227 -7.60 -5.00 -6.01
C LEU A 227 -7.50 -6.15 -7.01
N ASP A 228 -6.91 -5.92 -8.17
CA ASP A 228 -6.44 -6.95 -9.09
C ASP A 228 -4.95 -6.72 -9.32
N ALA A 229 -4.12 -7.65 -8.86
CA ALA A 229 -2.68 -7.54 -8.91
C ALA A 229 -2.04 -8.74 -9.61
N SER A 230 -1.08 -8.47 -10.50
CA SER A 230 -0.21 -9.48 -11.10
C SER A 230 1.23 -9.20 -10.70
N LEU A 231 1.79 -10.07 -9.86
CA LEU A 231 3.16 -9.98 -9.37
C LEU A 231 4.02 -11.00 -10.10
N GLU A 232 5.04 -10.53 -10.83
CA GLU A 232 6.07 -11.43 -11.38
C GLU A 232 6.89 -12.10 -10.27
N HIS A 233 7.01 -11.45 -9.10
CA HIS A 233 7.74 -11.97 -7.95
C HIS A 233 7.12 -11.53 -6.62
N ALA A 234 6.63 -12.47 -5.82
CA ALA A 234 5.98 -12.27 -4.52
C ALA A 234 6.91 -11.66 -3.46
N GLY A 235 8.23 -11.76 -3.67
CA GLY A 235 9.23 -11.12 -2.83
C GLY A 235 9.09 -9.60 -2.67
N VAL A 236 8.30 -8.91 -3.50
CA VAL A 236 7.89 -7.50 -3.25
C VAL A 236 7.04 -7.33 -1.99
N LEU A 237 6.63 -8.42 -1.34
CA LEU A 237 5.85 -8.44 -0.12
C LEU A 237 6.67 -8.86 1.12
N GLU A 238 7.93 -9.28 0.95
CA GLU A 238 8.74 -9.89 2.03
C GLU A 238 8.86 -9.01 3.27
N GLN A 239 8.97 -7.68 3.07
CA GLN A 239 9.07 -6.71 4.16
C GLN A 239 7.77 -6.56 4.98
N PHE A 240 6.61 -6.89 4.39
CA PHE A 240 5.30 -6.77 5.05
C PHE A 240 4.83 -8.09 5.67
N VAL A 241 5.25 -9.22 5.11
CA VAL A 241 4.90 -10.56 5.63
C VAL A 241 5.91 -11.03 6.67
N GLY A 242 7.13 -10.49 6.67
CA GLY A 242 8.15 -10.87 7.64
C GLY A 242 8.82 -12.21 7.34
N VAL A 243 8.60 -12.78 6.15
CA VAL A 243 9.28 -13.98 5.66
C VAL A 243 9.78 -13.79 4.23
N PRO A 244 10.89 -14.44 3.83
CA PRO A 244 11.33 -14.45 2.44
C PRO A 244 10.25 -15.03 1.52
N LEU A 245 9.99 -14.35 0.40
CA LEU A 245 9.01 -14.77 -0.59
C LEU A 245 9.60 -14.80 -2.00
N ALA A 246 9.13 -15.73 -2.83
CA ALA A 246 9.53 -15.87 -4.22
C ALA A 246 8.42 -16.43 -5.11
N GLY A 247 8.70 -16.50 -6.41
CA GLY A 247 7.73 -16.94 -7.42
C GLY A 247 6.67 -15.89 -7.74
N GLY A 248 6.04 -16.02 -8.91
CA GLY A 248 4.96 -15.12 -9.33
C GLY A 248 3.61 -15.53 -8.74
N LEU A 249 2.70 -14.56 -8.64
CA LEU A 249 1.30 -14.80 -8.28
C LEU A 249 0.41 -13.69 -8.82
N THR A 250 -0.85 -14.02 -9.05
CA THR A 250 -1.96 -13.09 -9.21
C THR A 250 -2.76 -13.04 -7.92
N LEU A 251 -3.29 -11.87 -7.59
CA LEU A 251 -4.05 -11.63 -6.37
C LEU A 251 -5.26 -10.76 -6.72
N LYS A 252 -6.45 -11.29 -6.46
CA LYS A 252 -7.69 -10.51 -6.49
C LYS A 252 -8.17 -10.33 -5.07
N GLY A 253 -8.20 -9.09 -4.60
CA GLY A 253 -8.63 -8.71 -3.26
C GLY A 253 -9.88 -7.83 -3.29
N ARG A 254 -10.67 -7.88 -2.23
CA ARG A 254 -11.77 -6.95 -1.99
C ARG A 254 -11.90 -6.69 -0.50
N ILE A 255 -11.92 -5.41 -0.14
CA ILE A 255 -12.29 -4.94 1.19
C ILE A 255 -13.65 -4.26 1.12
N GLU A 256 -14.59 -4.71 1.93
CA GLU A 256 -15.94 -4.14 1.99
C GLU A 256 -16.51 -4.11 3.40
N GLY A 257 -17.30 -3.09 3.72
CA GLY A 257 -17.98 -2.98 5.00
C GLY A 257 -17.99 -1.57 5.58
N ASP A 258 -18.07 -1.48 6.91
CA ASP A 258 -18.17 -0.25 7.67
C ASP A 258 -17.40 -0.35 9.01
N GLU A 259 -17.57 0.61 9.91
CA GLU A 259 -16.90 0.63 11.21
C GLU A 259 -17.26 -0.55 12.12
N LYS A 260 -18.38 -1.24 11.86
CA LYS A 260 -18.88 -2.36 12.67
C LYS A 260 -18.39 -3.69 12.15
N LEU A 261 -18.28 -3.83 10.82
CA LEU A 261 -17.78 -5.06 10.22
C LEU A 261 -17.11 -4.78 8.88
N LEU A 262 -15.79 -4.95 8.85
CA LEU A 262 -15.02 -5.06 7.62
C LEU A 262 -14.82 -6.52 7.24
N ARG A 263 -14.88 -6.79 5.94
CA ARG A 263 -14.56 -8.09 5.35
C ARG A 263 -13.49 -7.90 4.31
N LEU A 264 -12.38 -8.62 4.44
CA LEU A 264 -11.39 -8.78 3.40
C LEU A 264 -11.58 -10.15 2.78
N ARG A 265 -11.71 -10.21 1.46
CA ARG A 265 -11.69 -11.46 0.68
C ARG A 265 -10.59 -11.37 -0.34
N ALA A 266 -9.82 -12.43 -0.50
CA ALA A 266 -8.79 -12.53 -1.51
C ALA A 266 -8.80 -13.90 -2.18
N SER A 267 -8.41 -13.94 -3.44
CA SER A 267 -8.15 -15.17 -4.19
C SER A 267 -6.85 -15.05 -4.97
N SER A 268 -6.10 -16.14 -5.12
CA SER A 268 -4.80 -16.14 -5.76
C SER A 268 -4.50 -17.49 -6.43
N ASP A 269 -3.66 -17.47 -7.45
CA ASP A 269 -3.05 -18.67 -8.06
C ASP A 269 -1.67 -19.00 -7.46
N VAL A 270 -1.38 -18.49 -6.26
CA VAL A 270 -0.14 -18.76 -5.53
C VAL A 270 0.15 -20.26 -5.47
N ALA A 271 1.41 -20.63 -5.69
CA ALA A 271 1.83 -22.03 -5.79
C ALA A 271 1.04 -22.87 -6.84
N ARG A 272 0.50 -22.24 -7.89
CA ARG A 272 -0.34 -22.86 -8.93
C ARG A 272 -1.61 -23.52 -8.38
N SER A 273 -2.16 -22.96 -7.31
CA SER A 273 -3.35 -23.48 -6.63
C SER A 273 -4.62 -22.67 -6.96
N ASP A 274 -5.77 -23.13 -6.48
CA ASP A 274 -6.92 -22.27 -6.20
C ASP A 274 -6.88 -21.88 -4.71
N THR A 275 -6.35 -20.69 -4.41
CA THR A 275 -6.24 -20.17 -3.04
C THR A 275 -7.27 -19.10 -2.78
N SER A 276 -7.91 -19.16 -1.61
CA SER A 276 -8.76 -18.11 -1.07
C SER A 276 -8.42 -17.76 0.38
N LEU A 277 -8.61 -16.50 0.73
CA LEU A 277 -8.42 -15.95 2.07
C LEU A 277 -9.63 -15.07 2.41
N THR A 278 -10.20 -15.24 3.59
CA THR A 278 -11.22 -14.36 4.15
C THR A 278 -10.81 -13.91 5.54
N ILE A 279 -10.88 -12.60 5.81
CA ILE A 279 -10.65 -12.04 7.13
C ILE A 279 -11.90 -11.26 7.54
N LEU A 280 -12.44 -11.59 8.72
CA LEU A 280 -13.55 -10.85 9.33
C LEU A 280 -13.03 -9.95 10.45
N ILE A 281 -13.33 -8.67 10.34
CA ILE A 281 -12.82 -7.62 11.22
C ILE A 281 -14.01 -6.86 11.82
N PRO A 282 -14.74 -7.46 12.78
CA PRO A 282 -15.77 -6.77 13.55
C PRO A 282 -15.15 -5.67 14.42
N ASP A 283 -15.83 -4.53 14.52
CA ASP A 283 -15.42 -3.39 15.34
C ASP A 283 -13.94 -2.95 15.12
N LEU A 284 -13.44 -3.15 13.89
CA LEU A 284 -12.07 -2.86 13.47
C LEU A 284 -10.99 -3.69 14.21
N GLU A 285 -11.37 -4.85 14.74
CA GLU A 285 -10.48 -5.83 15.35
C GLU A 285 -10.58 -7.18 14.60
N PRO A 286 -9.47 -7.70 14.04
CA PRO A 286 -9.49 -8.99 13.35
C PRO A 286 -9.97 -10.11 14.29
N SER A 287 -11.04 -10.80 13.90
CA SER A 287 -11.67 -11.84 14.74
C SER A 287 -11.41 -13.25 14.23
N SER A 288 -11.40 -13.41 12.90
CA SER A 288 -11.25 -14.70 12.25
C SER A 288 -10.60 -14.59 10.89
N ILE A 289 -9.86 -15.63 10.54
CA ILE A 289 -9.16 -15.81 9.28
C ILE A 289 -9.54 -17.20 8.75
N THR A 290 -10.02 -17.26 7.52
CA THR A 290 -10.21 -18.51 6.79
C THR A 290 -9.27 -18.52 5.60
N PHE A 291 -8.45 -19.54 5.48
CA PHE A 291 -7.53 -19.76 4.37
C PHE A 291 -7.82 -21.13 3.77
N ASP A 292 -7.87 -21.21 2.44
CA ASP A 292 -8.18 -22.44 1.72
C ASP A 292 -7.35 -22.46 0.44
N LEU A 293 -6.34 -23.32 0.39
CA LEU A 293 -5.49 -23.60 -0.76
C LEU A 293 -5.83 -25.00 -1.26
N LYS A 294 -6.29 -25.08 -2.51
CA LYS A 294 -6.66 -26.35 -3.15
C LYS A 294 -5.73 -26.66 -4.30
N GLY A 295 -5.19 -27.88 -4.28
CA GLY A 295 -4.44 -28.43 -5.39
C GLY A 295 -3.17 -27.69 -5.76
N GLY A 296 -2.49 -27.09 -4.78
CA GLY A 296 -1.22 -26.41 -5.00
C GLY A 296 -0.10 -27.37 -5.36
N ASP A 297 0.84 -26.91 -6.19
CA ASP A 297 2.04 -27.67 -6.50
C ASP A 297 3.02 -27.62 -5.32
N ALA A 298 3.43 -28.79 -4.84
CA ALA A 298 4.31 -28.88 -3.68
C ALA A 298 5.63 -28.13 -3.91
N GLU A 299 6.27 -28.31 -5.07
CA GLU A 299 7.53 -27.66 -5.37
C GLU A 299 7.39 -26.13 -5.42
N GLN A 300 6.30 -25.63 -6.02
CA GLN A 300 6.00 -24.20 -6.03
C GLN A 300 5.69 -23.64 -4.63
N THR A 301 5.09 -24.46 -3.76
CA THR A 301 4.81 -24.05 -2.37
C THR A 301 6.11 -23.85 -1.58
N PHE A 302 7.06 -24.78 -1.67
CA PHE A 302 8.40 -24.59 -1.07
C PHE A 302 9.15 -23.42 -1.74
N GLY A 303 9.04 -23.31 -3.06
CA GLY A 303 9.61 -22.23 -3.85
C GLY A 303 9.08 -20.85 -3.44
N LEU A 304 7.81 -20.72 -3.09
CA LEU A 304 7.21 -19.48 -2.59
C LEU A 304 7.93 -18.96 -1.37
N PHE A 305 8.38 -19.83 -0.47
CA PHE A 305 9.13 -19.44 0.74
C PHE A 305 10.64 -19.43 0.53
N ALA A 306 11.09 -19.38 -0.74
CA ALA A 306 12.50 -19.42 -1.12
C ALA A 306 13.25 -20.63 -0.55
N THR A 307 12.57 -21.78 -0.42
CA THR A 307 13.15 -23.03 0.09
C THR A 307 13.20 -24.11 -0.99
N PRO A 308 14.24 -24.97 -1.00
CA PRO A 308 14.30 -26.09 -1.93
C PRO A 308 13.24 -27.13 -1.57
N SER A 309 12.47 -27.61 -2.54
CA SER A 309 11.44 -28.60 -2.24
C SER A 309 12.06 -29.97 -1.92
N PRO A 310 11.69 -30.62 -0.80
CA PRO A 310 12.05 -32.00 -0.52
C PRO A 310 11.11 -33.02 -1.18
N ILE A 311 9.98 -32.55 -1.73
CA ILE A 311 8.88 -33.38 -2.21
C ILE A 311 8.23 -32.80 -3.48
N GLN A 312 7.57 -33.66 -4.24
CA GLN A 312 6.63 -33.31 -5.30
C GLN A 312 5.25 -33.83 -4.92
N GLY A 313 4.21 -33.31 -5.56
CA GLY A 313 2.83 -33.75 -5.33
C GLY A 313 1.86 -32.57 -5.26
N GLU A 314 0.63 -32.88 -4.90
CA GLU A 314 -0.46 -31.92 -4.76
C GLU A 314 -0.68 -31.61 -3.28
N ILE A 315 -0.55 -30.34 -2.90
CA ILE A 315 -0.79 -29.84 -1.54
C ILE A 315 -2.17 -29.19 -1.48
N SER A 316 -2.94 -29.55 -0.47
CA SER A 316 -4.10 -28.78 -0.05
C SER A 316 -3.93 -28.35 1.40
N ALA A 317 -4.36 -27.14 1.72
CA ALA A 317 -4.29 -26.62 3.07
C ALA A 317 -5.54 -25.81 3.37
N TYR A 318 -6.22 -26.14 4.46
CA TYR A 318 -7.37 -25.42 4.97
C TYR A 318 -7.06 -24.95 6.38
N ALA A 319 -7.34 -23.70 6.69
CA ALA A 319 -7.22 -23.17 8.03
C ALA A 319 -8.41 -22.26 8.35
N GLU A 320 -9.01 -22.47 9.51
CA GLU A 320 -9.95 -21.54 10.13
C GLU A 320 -9.39 -21.16 11.50
N LEU A 321 -9.01 -19.90 11.67
CA LEU A 321 -8.34 -19.39 12.86
C LEU A 321 -9.17 -18.27 13.47
N ASN A 322 -9.26 -18.24 14.79
CA ASN A 322 -9.77 -17.10 15.56
C ASN A 322 -8.86 -16.82 16.77
N ALA A 323 -9.21 -15.82 17.57
CA ALA A 323 -8.38 -15.37 18.70
C ALA A 323 -8.08 -16.45 19.76
N SER A 324 -8.88 -17.52 19.85
CA SER A 324 -8.77 -18.52 20.94
C SER A 324 -8.71 -19.97 20.48
N SER A 325 -8.95 -20.23 19.20
CA SER A 325 -9.03 -21.57 18.63
C SER A 325 -8.78 -21.56 17.14
N GLY A 326 -8.53 -22.73 16.58
CA GLY A 326 -8.44 -22.88 15.14
C GLY A 326 -8.49 -24.33 14.72
N HIS A 327 -8.81 -24.55 13.46
CA HIS A 327 -8.76 -25.83 12.79
C HIS A 327 -7.83 -25.70 11.59
N ILE A 328 -6.90 -26.62 11.44
CA ILE A 328 -5.96 -26.66 10.32
C ILE A 328 -5.97 -28.07 9.76
N ASN A 329 -6.23 -28.21 8.47
CA ASN A 329 -6.01 -29.43 7.70
C ASN A 329 -4.93 -29.15 6.65
N ILE A 330 -3.96 -30.06 6.53
CA ILE A 330 -2.97 -30.05 5.46
C ILE A 330 -2.90 -31.46 4.89
N ALA A 331 -3.09 -31.57 3.59
CA ALA A 331 -3.01 -32.82 2.86
C ALA A 331 -1.97 -32.73 1.75
N ILE A 332 -1.26 -33.82 1.52
CA ILE A 332 -0.38 -34.04 0.37
C ILE A 332 -0.87 -35.31 -0.31
N LEU A 333 -1.24 -35.18 -1.58
CA LEU A 333 -1.69 -36.29 -2.42
C LEU A 333 -0.68 -36.56 -3.54
N ASN A 334 -0.54 -37.83 -3.90
CA ASN A 334 0.39 -38.29 -4.93
C ASN A 334 1.82 -37.78 -4.68
N GLY A 335 2.20 -37.73 -3.40
CA GLY A 335 3.47 -37.23 -2.94
C GLY A 335 4.63 -38.10 -3.39
N VAL A 336 5.73 -37.49 -3.81
CA VAL A 336 6.99 -38.19 -4.13
C VAL A 336 8.14 -37.48 -3.47
N THR A 337 8.98 -38.21 -2.74
CA THR A 337 10.17 -37.62 -2.13
C THR A 337 11.23 -37.31 -3.20
N ILE A 338 12.04 -36.27 -2.98
CA ILE A 338 13.18 -35.91 -3.82
C ILE A 338 14.47 -36.22 -3.03
N PRO A 339 15.05 -37.44 -3.15
CA PRO A 339 16.17 -37.86 -2.30
C PRO A 339 17.41 -36.96 -2.39
N THR A 340 17.66 -36.38 -3.56
CA THR A 340 18.77 -35.44 -3.76
C THR A 340 18.59 -34.18 -2.91
N ALA A 341 17.41 -33.55 -2.97
CA ALA A 341 17.10 -32.37 -2.18
C ALA A 341 17.10 -32.68 -0.68
N LEU A 342 16.49 -33.79 -0.27
CA LEU A 342 16.50 -34.27 1.12
C LEU A 342 17.91 -34.48 1.66
N LYS A 343 18.79 -35.10 0.88
CA LYS A 343 20.18 -35.32 1.30
C LYS A 343 20.97 -34.01 1.37
N GLN A 344 20.82 -33.14 0.37
CA GLN A 344 21.61 -31.92 0.24
C GLN A 344 21.18 -30.81 1.20
N HIS A 345 19.88 -30.62 1.40
CA HIS A 345 19.32 -29.48 2.15
C HIS A 345 18.77 -29.87 3.52
N TYR A 346 18.37 -31.13 3.70
CA TYR A 346 17.72 -31.61 4.93
C TYR A 346 18.55 -32.66 5.68
N GLN A 347 19.68 -33.10 5.13
CA GLN A 347 20.56 -34.12 5.72
C GLN A 347 19.84 -35.47 5.97
N ILE A 348 18.76 -35.74 5.24
CA ILE A 348 17.98 -36.98 5.30
C ILE A 348 18.37 -37.86 4.13
N THR A 349 18.81 -39.09 4.41
CA THR A 349 19.09 -40.09 3.37
C THR A 349 17.99 -41.14 3.37
N GLN A 350 17.21 -41.17 2.30
CA GLN A 350 16.15 -42.16 2.09
C GLN A 350 16.01 -42.49 0.60
N PRO A 351 15.43 -43.65 0.25
CA PRO A 351 15.06 -43.93 -1.14
C PRO A 351 13.96 -42.97 -1.62
N LEU A 352 13.66 -43.03 -2.92
CA LEU A 352 12.45 -42.43 -3.47
C LEU A 352 11.24 -43.16 -2.87
N ILE A 353 10.26 -42.39 -2.39
CA ILE A 353 9.06 -42.88 -1.71
C ILE A 353 7.86 -42.18 -2.32
N HIS A 354 6.85 -42.94 -2.75
CA HIS A 354 5.52 -42.41 -3.00
C HIS A 354 4.71 -42.43 -1.72
N PHE A 355 3.96 -41.37 -1.45
CA PHE A 355 3.17 -41.24 -0.25
C PHE A 355 1.95 -40.33 -0.40
N ASP A 356 0.94 -40.58 0.42
CA ASP A 356 -0.11 -39.63 0.74
C ASP A 356 0.00 -39.28 2.23
N ALA A 357 -0.24 -38.03 2.57
CA ALA A 357 -0.21 -37.55 3.95
C ALA A 357 -1.40 -36.63 4.22
N ASP A 358 -1.94 -36.73 5.43
CA ASP A 358 -3.00 -35.84 5.91
C ASP A 358 -2.73 -35.51 7.37
N VAL A 359 -2.83 -34.25 7.73
CA VAL A 359 -2.63 -33.74 9.09
C VAL A 359 -3.79 -32.83 9.44
N ASN A 360 -4.51 -33.17 10.49
CA ASN A 360 -5.55 -32.34 11.09
C ASN A 360 -5.07 -31.84 12.45
N ALA A 361 -5.23 -30.56 12.73
CA ALA A 361 -4.88 -29.95 14.00
C ALA A 361 -5.99 -29.02 14.49
N ASP A 362 -6.50 -29.29 15.68
CA ASP A 362 -7.41 -28.44 16.42
C ASP A 362 -6.64 -27.71 17.52
N ILE A 363 -6.56 -26.39 17.38
CA ILE A 363 -5.96 -25.48 18.33
C ILE A 363 -7.04 -25.05 19.31
N THR A 364 -6.78 -25.23 20.60
CA THR A 364 -7.64 -24.76 21.69
C THR A 364 -6.80 -24.06 22.76
N GLN A 365 -7.45 -23.41 23.72
CA GLN A 365 -6.77 -22.87 24.90
C GLN A 365 -6.06 -23.94 25.75
N GLN A 366 -6.44 -25.22 25.60
CA GLN A 366 -5.87 -26.34 26.37
C GLN A 366 -4.66 -27.00 25.67
N GLY A 367 -4.35 -26.58 24.44
CA GLY A 367 -3.27 -27.14 23.62
C GLY A 367 -3.70 -27.41 22.19
N VAL A 368 -2.80 -28.04 21.43
CA VAL A 368 -3.07 -28.51 20.07
C VAL A 368 -3.34 -30.01 20.11
N HIS A 369 -4.51 -30.41 19.62
CA HIS A 369 -4.83 -31.80 19.33
C HIS A 369 -4.60 -32.03 17.85
N TYR A 370 -3.77 -33.00 17.49
CA TYR A 370 -3.58 -33.33 16.09
C TYR A 370 -3.72 -34.83 15.82
N GLN A 371 -4.17 -35.12 14.62
CA GLN A 371 -4.29 -36.44 14.02
C GLN A 371 -3.53 -36.39 12.71
N ALA A 372 -2.79 -37.46 12.42
CA ALA A 372 -2.05 -37.55 11.16
C ALA A 372 -2.13 -38.94 10.58
N SER A 373 -2.25 -39.01 9.26
CA SER A 373 -2.07 -40.24 8.51
C SER A 373 -0.96 -40.04 7.48
N PHE A 374 -0.13 -41.06 7.33
CA PHE A 374 0.91 -41.10 6.32
C PHE A 374 0.92 -42.51 5.73
N THR A 375 0.58 -42.63 4.46
CA THR A 375 0.58 -43.90 3.75
C THR A 375 1.64 -43.83 2.66
N SER A 376 2.56 -44.78 2.63
CA SER A 376 3.64 -44.82 1.64
C SER A 376 3.90 -46.23 1.15
N ASP A 377 4.73 -46.35 0.11
CA ASP A 377 5.22 -47.63 -0.40
C ASP A 377 6.03 -48.44 0.65
N LEU A 378 6.56 -47.77 1.68
CA LEU A 378 7.37 -48.40 2.72
C LEU A 378 6.58 -48.76 3.97
N SER A 379 5.67 -47.88 4.40
CA SER A 379 4.94 -48.00 5.66
C SER A 379 3.67 -47.18 5.64
N ARG A 380 2.71 -47.61 6.47
CA ARG A 380 1.57 -46.79 6.90
C ARG A 380 1.79 -46.39 8.36
N MET A 381 1.55 -45.12 8.66
CA MET A 381 1.62 -44.54 10.00
C MET A 381 0.31 -43.79 10.26
N GLU A 382 -0.26 -44.02 11.43
CA GLU A 382 -1.44 -43.31 11.93
C GLU A 382 -1.10 -42.79 13.32
N ILE A 383 -1.38 -41.51 13.55
CA ILE A 383 -1.25 -40.85 14.84
C ILE A 383 -2.65 -40.49 15.30
N ASP A 384 -3.16 -41.27 16.25
CA ASP A 384 -4.45 -41.02 16.88
C ASP A 384 -4.30 -40.01 18.02
N THR A 385 -4.84 -38.82 17.81
CA THR A 385 -5.17 -37.79 18.81
C THR A 385 -4.10 -37.59 19.90
N THR A 386 -3.01 -36.92 19.56
CA THR A 386 -1.98 -36.55 20.53
C THR A 386 -2.13 -35.11 21.00
N THR A 387 -2.08 -34.89 22.31
CA THR A 387 -1.98 -33.55 22.92
C THR A 387 -0.52 -33.18 23.07
N THR A 388 -0.06 -32.13 22.38
CA THR A 388 1.23 -31.55 22.73
C THR A 388 1.11 -30.81 24.06
N HIS A 389 1.99 -31.14 25.01
CA HIS A 389 2.22 -30.27 26.16
C HIS A 389 2.65 -28.90 25.63
N ASP A 390 1.84 -27.87 25.94
CA ASP A 390 2.10 -26.47 26.32
C ASP A 390 3.38 -25.72 25.85
N GLN A 391 4.48 -26.43 25.60
CA GLN A 391 5.76 -25.94 25.13
C GLN A 391 5.79 -25.74 23.60
N MET A 392 5.16 -26.63 22.81
CA MET A 392 5.18 -26.53 21.34
C MET A 392 4.27 -25.40 20.81
N LEU A 393 3.07 -25.24 21.38
CA LEU A 393 2.15 -24.15 21.07
C LEU A 393 2.76 -22.78 21.45
N ARG A 394 3.50 -22.70 22.56
CA ARG A 394 4.22 -21.48 22.96
C ARG A 394 5.30 -21.09 21.95
N GLU A 395 5.99 -22.04 21.32
CA GLU A 395 6.99 -21.74 20.29
C GLU A 395 6.33 -21.33 18.95
N LEU A 396 5.23 -21.97 18.53
CA LEU A 396 4.44 -21.58 17.35
C LEU A 396 3.74 -20.21 17.50
N LEU A 397 3.29 -19.86 18.70
CA LEU A 397 2.69 -18.56 18.96
C LEU A 397 3.73 -17.44 19.15
N LYS A 398 4.96 -17.77 19.56
CA LYS A 398 6.07 -16.79 19.58
C LYS A 398 6.48 -16.34 18.18
N THR A 399 6.31 -17.18 17.15
CA THR A 399 6.55 -16.78 15.76
C THR A 399 5.43 -15.93 15.16
N LEU A 400 4.32 -15.74 15.88
CA LEU A 400 3.14 -14.97 15.45
C LEU A 400 2.92 -13.71 16.30
N ARG A 401 3.91 -13.28 17.09
CA ARG A 401 3.83 -12.12 17.98
C ARG A 401 4.83 -11.03 17.62
#